data_AF-A0A6C7UM13-F1
#
_entry.id   AF-A0A6C7UM13-F1
#
_cell.length_a   1.000
_cell.length_b   1.000
_cell.length_c   1.000
_cell.angle_alpha   90.00
_cell.angle_beta   90.00
_cell.angle_gamma   90.00
#
_symmetry.space_group_name_H-M   'P 1'
#
loop_
_entity.id
_entity.type
_entity.pdbx_description
1 polymer ?
#
loop_
_entity_poly.entity_id
_entity_poly.type
_entity_poly.pdbx_seq_one_letter_code
_entity_poly.pdbx_strand_id
1 'polypeptide(L)'
;KFQNEVNSLSIKKQYLELENLKQDLIIKKLESKKLAKSLGVKMSTMDSKIIFIQSNSAKARIQNHLSYKLGQALIENSKNIFGYIRMPYVLSYIKDKHKLEQKIYEEKVKENPKLALPPLEAYSDYNEALKEKECFTYKLGQEFIKASQNWHKGGYIKFIFKDVPRLKEKLK
;
A
#
# COMPACT_ATOMS: atom_id res chain seq x y z
N LYS A 1 -28.31 42.75 -9.18
CA LYS A 1 -26.87 43.09 -8.98
C LYS A 1 -26.37 42.60 -7.62
N PHE A 2 -26.98 43.01 -6.51
CA PHE A 2 -26.59 42.62 -5.14
C PHE A 2 -26.49 41.10 -4.86
N GLN A 3 -27.42 40.28 -5.35
CA GLN A 3 -27.39 38.82 -5.11
C GLN A 3 -26.14 38.13 -5.71
N ASN A 4 -25.65 38.63 -6.85
CA ASN A 4 -24.48 38.08 -7.53
C ASN A 4 -23.18 38.46 -6.84
N GLU A 5 -23.10 39.65 -6.26
CA GLU A 5 -21.94 40.09 -5.46
C GLU A 5 -21.83 39.32 -4.13
N VAL A 6 -22.94 39.11 -3.43
CA VAL A 6 -22.97 38.31 -2.18
C VAL A 6 -22.53 36.87 -2.43
N ASN A 7 -22.98 36.26 -3.53
CA ASN A 7 -22.56 34.92 -3.93
C ASN A 7 -21.06 34.87 -4.29
N SER A 8 -20.54 35.90 -4.97
CA SER A 8 -19.11 35.98 -5.32
C SER A 8 -18.19 36.11 -4.10
N LEU A 9 -18.62 36.86 -3.07
CA LEU A 9 -17.90 37.04 -1.81
C LEU A 9 -17.86 35.75 -0.99
N SER A 10 -18.97 35.01 -0.96
CA SER A 10 -19.08 33.70 -0.29
C SER A 10 -18.12 32.67 -0.91
N ILE A 11 -18.08 32.57 -2.25
CA ILE A 11 -17.18 31.65 -2.96
C ILE A 11 -15.72 32.00 -2.71
N LYS A 12 -15.35 33.29 -2.75
CA LYS A 12 -13.98 33.73 -2.49
C LYS A 12 -13.53 33.41 -1.06
N LYS A 13 -14.45 33.52 -0.08
CA LYS A 13 -14.18 33.14 1.31
C LYS A 13 -13.94 31.64 1.46
N GLN A 14 -14.76 30.80 0.81
CA GLN A 14 -14.58 29.33 0.81
C GLN A 14 -13.25 28.92 0.15
N TYR A 15 -12.88 29.57 -0.96
CA TYR A 15 -11.60 29.31 -1.63
C TYR A 15 -10.40 29.63 -0.72
N LEU A 16 -10.44 30.79 -0.05
CA LEU A 16 -9.40 31.20 0.89
C LEU A 16 -9.28 30.24 2.08
N GLU A 17 -10.41 29.75 2.58
CA GLU A 17 -10.44 28.75 3.65
C GLU A 17 -9.82 27.41 3.20
N LEU A 18 -10.11 26.96 1.97
CA LEU A 18 -9.46 25.79 1.38
C LEU A 18 -7.95 25.97 1.19
N GLU A 19 -7.50 27.17 0.82
CA GLU A 19 -6.07 27.46 0.66
C GLU A 19 -5.34 27.47 1.99
N ASN A 20 -5.94 28.06 3.03
CA ASN A 20 -5.41 28.02 4.39
C ASN A 20 -5.32 26.57 4.91
N LEU A 21 -6.36 25.75 4.71
CA LEU A 21 -6.34 24.33 5.10
C LEU A 21 -5.25 23.54 4.37
N LYS A 22 -4.98 23.85 3.09
CA LYS A 22 -3.87 23.23 2.35
C LYS A 22 -2.51 23.64 2.92
N GLN A 23 -2.34 24.90 3.28
CA GLN A 23 -1.09 25.38 3.89
C GLN A 23 -0.86 24.71 5.24
N ASP A 24 -1.89 24.59 6.08
CA ASP A 24 -1.82 23.89 7.38
C ASP A 24 -1.40 22.42 7.23
N LEU A 25 -1.92 21.73 6.22
CA LEU A 25 -1.54 20.35 5.91
C LEU A 25 -0.06 20.23 5.52
N ILE A 26 0.47 21.18 4.75
CA ILE A 26 1.88 21.21 4.34
C ILE A 26 2.77 21.43 5.57
N ILE A 27 2.40 22.37 6.46
CA ILE A 27 3.16 22.68 7.68
C ILE A 27 3.21 21.44 8.59
N LYS A 28 2.08 20.79 8.87
CA LYS A 28 2.02 19.55 9.68
C LYS A 28 2.89 18.43 9.08
N LYS A 29 2.93 18.33 7.74
CA LYS A 29 3.79 17.35 7.05
C LYS A 29 5.28 17.66 7.21
N LEU A 30 5.66 18.93 7.21
CA LEU A 30 7.04 19.35 7.42
C LEU A 30 7.48 19.14 8.87
N GLU A 31 6.62 19.42 9.83
CA GLU A 31 6.90 19.21 11.26
C GLU A 31 7.10 17.74 11.60
N SER A 32 6.23 16.85 11.11
CA SER A 32 6.39 15.41 11.32
C SER A 32 7.70 14.88 10.71
N LYS A 33 8.12 15.39 9.55
CA LYS A 33 9.41 15.06 8.93
C LYS A 33 10.61 15.55 9.76
N LYS A 34 10.52 16.76 10.31
CA LYS A 34 11.56 17.30 11.22
C LYS A 34 11.66 16.48 12.50
N LEU A 35 10.52 16.11 13.10
CA LEU A 35 10.44 15.29 14.31
C LEU A 35 11.00 13.88 14.08
N ALA A 36 10.68 13.25 12.95
CA ALA A 36 11.23 11.95 12.58
C ALA A 36 12.77 11.99 12.46
N LYS A 37 13.30 13.09 11.90
CA LYS A 37 14.75 13.32 11.78
C LYS A 37 15.41 13.55 13.14
N SER A 38 14.80 14.32 14.04
CA SER A 38 15.36 14.60 15.37
C SER A 38 15.37 13.37 16.28
N LEU A 39 14.40 12.46 16.10
CA LEU A 39 14.33 11.20 16.85
C LEU A 39 15.31 10.12 16.33
N GLY A 40 16.20 10.45 15.39
CA GLY A 40 17.20 9.51 14.87
C GLY A 40 16.61 8.35 14.06
N VAL A 41 15.33 8.45 13.67
CA VAL A 41 14.67 7.40 12.92
C VAL A 41 15.08 7.49 11.45
N LYS A 42 15.87 6.51 10.99
CA LYS A 42 16.11 6.32 9.56
C LYS A 42 14.75 6.10 8.89
N MET A 43 14.35 7.00 7.99
CA MET A 43 13.05 6.98 7.30
C MET A 43 12.74 5.62 6.65
N SER A 44 13.76 4.80 6.37
CA SER A 44 13.65 3.42 5.88
C SER A 44 12.95 2.42 6.81
N THR A 45 12.66 2.76 8.08
CA THR A 45 11.96 1.87 9.02
C THR A 45 10.62 2.41 9.52
N MET A 46 10.19 3.59 9.06
CA MET A 46 8.86 4.15 9.34
C MET A 46 7.85 3.96 8.20
N ASP A 47 8.20 3.23 7.14
CA ASP A 47 7.23 2.87 6.09
C ASP A 47 6.21 1.82 6.56
N SER A 48 6.47 1.10 7.66
CA SER A 48 5.57 0.03 8.13
C SER A 48 4.37 0.51 8.97
N LYS A 49 4.29 1.80 9.32
CA LYS A 49 3.19 2.35 10.15
C LYS A 49 2.44 3.53 9.53
N ILE A 50 2.80 3.94 8.30
CA ILE A 50 2.08 4.92 7.48
C ILE A 50 1.63 4.27 6.15
N ILE A 51 1.10 3.06 6.18
CA ILE A 51 0.21 2.57 5.09
C ILE A 51 -1.21 3.08 5.40
N PHE A 52 -1.34 4.40 5.50
CA PHE A 52 -2.65 5.07 5.44
C PHE A 52 -2.58 6.39 4.65
N ILE A 53 -1.43 6.78 4.11
CA ILE A 53 -1.32 8.05 3.38
C ILE A 53 -0.67 7.80 2.04
N GLN A 54 -1.54 7.53 1.05
CA GLN A 54 -1.55 8.11 -0.31
C GLN A 54 -2.12 7.07 -1.30
N SER A 55 -3.42 6.81 -1.20
CA SER A 55 -4.23 6.08 -2.20
C SER A 55 -4.34 6.79 -3.55
N ASN A 56 -3.51 7.80 -3.81
CA ASN A 56 -3.58 8.68 -4.98
C ASN A 56 -2.54 8.30 -6.05
N SER A 57 -2.12 7.03 -6.11
CA SER A 57 -1.29 6.49 -7.18
C SER A 57 -1.61 5.03 -7.45
N ALA A 58 -1.50 4.60 -8.71
CA ALA A 58 -1.62 3.20 -9.08
C ALA A 58 -0.54 2.36 -8.42
N LYS A 59 0.68 2.91 -8.26
CA LYS A 59 1.79 2.23 -7.58
C LYS A 59 1.45 1.87 -6.13
N ALA A 60 0.93 2.81 -5.35
CA ALA A 60 0.55 2.56 -3.97
C ALA A 60 -0.57 1.51 -3.86
N ARG A 61 -1.53 1.53 -4.79
CA ARG A 61 -2.60 0.52 -4.85
C ARG A 61 -2.06 -0.87 -5.12
N ILE A 62 -1.12 -1.02 -6.06
CA ILE A 62 -0.48 -2.31 -6.37
C ILE A 62 0.35 -2.79 -5.20
N GLN A 63 1.08 -1.91 -4.52
CA GLN A 63 1.84 -2.25 -3.32
C GLN A 63 0.93 -2.65 -2.14
N ASN A 64 -0.31 -2.16 -2.12
CA ASN A 64 -1.32 -2.59 -1.16
C ASN A 64 -1.94 -3.97 -1.48
N HIS A 65 -1.66 -4.56 -2.65
CA HIS A 65 -2.14 -5.91 -2.95
C HIS A 65 -1.55 -6.94 -1.98
N LEU A 66 -2.33 -7.97 -1.65
CA LEU A 66 -1.89 -9.06 -0.77
C LEU A 66 -0.57 -9.69 -1.25
N SER A 67 -0.43 -9.90 -2.56
CA SER A 67 0.80 -10.47 -3.15
C SER A 67 2.03 -9.63 -2.81
N TYR A 68 1.96 -8.32 -2.95
CA TYR A 68 3.10 -7.45 -2.63
C TYR A 68 3.43 -7.51 -1.13
N LYS A 69 2.41 -7.38 -0.26
CA LYS A 69 2.58 -7.45 1.20
C LYS A 69 3.23 -8.77 1.65
N LEU A 70 2.76 -9.90 1.11
CA LEU A 70 3.30 -11.22 1.42
C LEU A 70 4.71 -11.40 0.87
N GLY A 71 4.96 -10.98 -0.38
CA GLY A 71 6.29 -11.03 -0.99
C GLY A 71 7.32 -10.24 -0.20
N GLN A 72 6.96 -9.04 0.25
CA GLN A 72 7.81 -8.21 1.10
C GLN A 72 8.11 -8.90 2.44
N ALA A 73 7.08 -9.43 3.10
CA ALA A 73 7.26 -10.18 4.34
C ALA A 73 8.15 -11.41 4.17
N LEU A 74 8.01 -12.17 3.07
CA LEU A 74 8.87 -13.31 2.78
C LEU A 74 10.33 -12.88 2.66
N ILE A 75 10.62 -11.81 1.91
CA ILE A 75 11.99 -11.29 1.74
C ILE A 75 12.57 -10.84 3.09
N GLU A 76 11.83 -10.04 3.85
CA GLU A 76 12.31 -9.48 5.12
C GLU A 76 12.55 -10.56 6.17
N ASN A 77 11.68 -11.57 6.25
CA ASN A 77 11.77 -12.64 7.22
C ASN A 77 12.75 -13.75 6.82
N SER A 78 13.12 -13.85 5.54
CA SER A 78 14.09 -14.85 5.06
C SER A 78 15.57 -14.52 5.35
N LYS A 79 15.86 -13.38 5.98
CA LYS A 79 17.24 -12.91 6.20
C LYS A 79 17.97 -13.59 7.35
N ASN A 80 17.26 -14.24 8.28
CA ASN A 80 17.87 -14.94 9.41
C ASN A 80 16.94 -16.02 9.97
N ILE A 81 17.50 -16.93 10.78
CA ILE A 81 16.81 -18.12 11.32
C ILE A 81 15.58 -17.74 12.16
N PHE A 82 15.70 -16.75 13.05
CA PHE A 82 14.57 -16.27 13.85
C PHE A 82 13.45 -15.67 12.98
N GLY A 83 13.83 -15.05 11.86
CA GLY A 83 12.93 -14.58 10.82
C GLY A 83 12.10 -15.70 10.20
N TYR A 84 12.71 -16.85 9.91
CA TYR A 84 12.00 -18.04 9.43
C TYR A 84 11.02 -18.59 10.47
N ILE A 85 11.42 -18.65 11.74
CA ILE A 85 10.56 -19.15 12.83
C ILE A 85 9.31 -18.26 13.00
N ARG A 86 9.47 -16.93 12.96
CA ARG A 86 8.33 -16.00 13.09
C ARG A 86 7.48 -15.88 11.82
N MET A 87 8.01 -16.31 10.67
CA MET A 87 7.41 -16.08 9.36
C MET A 87 5.95 -16.55 9.23
N PRO A 88 5.56 -17.76 9.70
CA PRO A 88 4.17 -18.22 9.59
C PRO A 88 3.18 -17.27 10.28
N TYR A 89 3.53 -16.76 11.46
CA TYR A 89 2.70 -15.81 12.21
C TYR A 89 2.57 -14.47 11.49
N VAL A 90 3.67 -13.95 10.95
CA VAL A 90 3.67 -12.68 10.20
C VAL A 90 2.79 -12.79 8.95
N LEU A 91 2.91 -13.88 8.20
CA LEU A 91 2.12 -14.09 6.98
C LEU A 91 0.63 -14.26 7.28
N SER A 92 0.28 -14.98 8.36
CA SER A 92 -1.11 -15.09 8.80
C SER A 92 -1.69 -13.72 9.18
N TYR A 93 -0.96 -12.95 9.99
CA TYR A 93 -1.39 -11.62 10.41
C TYR A 93 -1.62 -10.68 9.22
N ILE A 94 -0.72 -10.66 8.23
CA ILE A 94 -0.86 -9.83 7.02
C ILE A 94 -2.13 -10.21 6.25
N LYS A 95 -2.39 -11.51 6.09
CA LYS A 95 -3.57 -12.01 5.39
C LYS A 95 -4.87 -11.57 6.08
N ASP A 96 -4.95 -11.76 7.39
CA ASP A 96 -6.15 -11.44 8.17
C ASP A 96 -6.38 -9.92 8.22
N LYS A 97 -5.33 -9.14 8.43
CA LYS A 97 -5.38 -7.67 8.38
C LYS A 97 -5.84 -7.17 7.02
N HIS A 98 -5.29 -7.71 5.93
CA HIS A 98 -5.69 -7.31 4.57
C HIS A 98 -7.16 -7.62 4.29
N LYS A 99 -7.65 -8.78 4.75
CA LYS A 99 -9.06 -9.14 4.64
C LYS A 99 -9.96 -8.20 5.43
N LEU A 100 -9.54 -7.79 6.63
CA LEU A 100 -10.26 -6.80 7.44
C LEU A 100 -10.29 -5.42 6.76
N GLU A 101 -9.15 -4.96 6.23
CA GLU A 101 -9.04 -3.70 5.48
C GLU A 101 -9.99 -3.67 4.28
N GLN A 102 -10.09 -4.77 3.54
CA GLN A 102 -11.02 -4.89 2.41
C GLN A 102 -12.49 -4.77 2.86
N LYS A 103 -12.88 -5.47 3.94
CA LYS A 103 -14.24 -5.38 4.48
C LYS A 103 -14.61 -3.97 4.93
N ILE A 104 -13.72 -3.32 5.67
CA ILE A 104 -13.92 -1.94 6.14
C ILE A 104 -14.06 -0.98 4.95
N TYR A 105 -13.29 -1.19 3.88
CA TYR A 105 -13.40 -0.38 2.66
C TYR A 105 -14.75 -0.61 1.97
N GLU A 106 -15.18 -1.86 1.81
CA GLU A 106 -16.48 -2.20 1.23
C GLU A 106 -17.64 -1.58 2.02
N GLU A 107 -17.60 -1.62 3.36
CA GLU A 107 -18.59 -1.00 4.24
C GLU A 107 -18.64 0.53 4.03
N LYS A 108 -17.48 1.20 4.00
CA LYS A 108 -17.40 2.64 3.75
C LYS A 108 -17.94 3.05 2.38
N VAL A 109 -17.71 2.23 1.34
CA VAL A 109 -18.23 2.48 0.00
C VAL A 109 -19.75 2.25 -0.06
N LYS A 110 -20.27 1.28 0.70
CA LYS A 110 -21.72 1.06 0.84
C LYS A 110 -22.41 2.25 1.53
N GLU A 111 -21.80 2.78 2.59
CA GLU A 111 -22.31 3.96 3.31
C GLU A 111 -22.23 5.23 2.46
N ASN A 112 -21.14 5.40 1.71
CA ASN A 112 -20.93 6.55 0.85
C ASN A 112 -20.25 6.15 -0.48
N PRO A 113 -21.02 5.96 -1.57
CA PRO A 113 -20.49 5.56 -2.87
C PRO A 113 -19.41 6.50 -3.43
N LYS A 114 -19.37 7.77 -3.01
CA LYS A 114 -18.34 8.74 -3.43
C LYS A 114 -16.94 8.41 -2.91
N LEU A 115 -16.83 7.52 -1.92
CA LEU A 115 -15.55 7.05 -1.38
C LEU A 115 -14.93 5.92 -2.22
N ALA A 116 -15.63 5.43 -3.25
CA ALA A 116 -15.09 4.42 -4.14
C ALA A 116 -13.85 4.94 -4.87
N LEU A 117 -12.74 4.20 -4.75
CA LEU A 117 -11.54 4.50 -5.50
C LEU A 117 -11.82 4.30 -7.00
N PRO A 118 -11.31 5.19 -7.87
CA PRO A 118 -11.43 5.01 -9.32
C PRO A 118 -10.73 3.72 -9.77
N PRO A 119 -11.01 3.20 -10.98
CA PRO A 119 -10.30 2.05 -11.53
C PRO A 119 -8.79 2.31 -11.62
N LEU A 120 -7.97 1.25 -11.60
CA LEU A 120 -6.51 1.39 -11.52
C LEU A 120 -5.93 2.14 -12.74
N GLU A 121 -6.60 1.99 -13.87
CA GLU A 121 -6.32 2.60 -15.18
C GLU A 121 -6.54 4.12 -15.19
N ALA A 122 -7.38 4.64 -14.29
CA ALA A 122 -7.68 6.08 -14.22
C ALA A 122 -6.58 6.91 -13.54
N TYR A 123 -5.53 6.26 -13.00
CA TYR A 123 -4.42 6.93 -12.34
C TYR A 123 -3.35 7.29 -13.38
N SER A 124 -2.79 8.49 -13.27
CA SER A 124 -1.80 9.00 -14.23
C SER A 124 -0.52 8.16 -14.28
N ASP A 125 -0.15 7.51 -13.18
CA ASP A 125 1.03 6.64 -13.07
C ASP A 125 0.76 5.17 -13.43
N TYR A 126 -0.43 4.82 -13.96
CA TYR A 126 -0.82 3.43 -14.23
C TYR A 126 0.23 2.64 -15.01
N ASN A 127 0.72 3.18 -16.13
CA ASN A 127 1.68 2.52 -17.00
C ASN A 127 3.03 2.25 -16.29
N GLU A 128 3.45 3.16 -15.42
CA GLU A 128 4.66 2.97 -14.61
C GLU A 128 4.41 1.93 -13.52
N ALA A 129 3.25 2.01 -12.86
CA ALA A 129 2.85 1.12 -11.78
C ALA A 129 2.70 -0.34 -12.24
N LEU A 130 2.38 -0.61 -13.51
CA LEU A 130 2.37 -1.97 -14.05
C LEU A 130 3.71 -2.70 -13.86
N LYS A 131 4.84 -1.98 -13.88
CA LYS A 131 6.17 -2.56 -13.61
C LYS A 131 6.28 -3.11 -12.19
N GLU A 132 5.52 -2.58 -11.24
CA GLU A 132 5.47 -3.11 -9.86
C GLU A 132 4.85 -4.51 -9.81
N LYS A 133 3.92 -4.86 -10.72
CA LYS A 133 3.42 -6.24 -10.80
C LYS A 133 4.46 -7.22 -11.33
N GLU A 134 5.38 -6.71 -12.14
CA GLU A 134 6.46 -7.51 -12.72
C GLU A 134 7.67 -7.66 -11.78
N CYS A 135 7.73 -6.89 -10.69
CA CYS A 135 8.83 -6.95 -9.74
C CYS A 135 8.87 -8.30 -8.99
N PHE A 136 10.08 -8.66 -8.54
CA PHE A 136 10.31 -9.91 -7.81
C PHE A 136 9.40 -10.05 -6.59
N THR A 137 9.28 -9.00 -5.79
CA THR A 137 8.47 -8.98 -4.56
C THR A 137 7.03 -9.38 -4.85
N TYR A 138 6.42 -8.75 -5.86
CA TYR A 138 5.04 -9.03 -6.23
C TYR A 138 4.87 -10.47 -6.72
N LYS A 139 5.74 -10.92 -7.64
CA LYS A 139 5.72 -12.28 -8.19
C LYS A 139 5.96 -13.35 -7.11
N LEU A 140 6.87 -13.10 -6.18
CA LEU A 140 7.16 -14.00 -5.07
C LEU A 140 5.92 -14.23 -4.22
N GLY A 141 5.21 -13.16 -3.84
CA GLY A 141 3.98 -13.30 -3.07
C GLY A 141 2.84 -13.93 -3.86
N GLN A 142 2.75 -13.70 -5.18
CA GLN A 142 1.79 -14.41 -6.03
C GLN A 142 2.04 -15.92 -6.05
N GLU A 143 3.28 -16.36 -6.26
CA GLU A 143 3.63 -17.79 -6.24
C GLU A 143 3.41 -18.39 -4.84
N PHE A 144 3.66 -17.62 -3.77
CA PHE A 144 3.36 -18.06 -2.41
C PHE A 144 1.85 -18.27 -2.18
N ILE A 145 0.99 -17.36 -2.66
CA ILE A 145 -0.47 -17.54 -2.59
C ILE A 145 -0.88 -18.82 -3.34
N LYS A 146 -0.37 -19.03 -4.56
CA LYS A 146 -0.64 -20.26 -5.35
C LYS A 146 -0.18 -21.52 -4.62
N ALA A 147 0.99 -21.46 -3.97
CA ALA A 147 1.51 -22.54 -3.16
C ALA A 147 0.60 -22.84 -1.97
N SER A 148 0.07 -21.81 -1.30
CA SER A 148 -0.85 -21.95 -0.17
C SER A 148 -2.17 -22.61 -0.57
N GLN A 149 -2.68 -22.36 -1.77
CA GLN A 149 -3.91 -22.99 -2.28
C GLN A 149 -3.69 -24.48 -2.60
N ASN A 150 -2.47 -24.82 -3.04
CA ASN A 150 -2.08 -26.18 -3.43
C ASN A 150 -1.23 -26.87 -2.35
N TRP A 151 -1.35 -26.45 -1.08
CA TRP A 151 -0.48 -26.94 0.00
C TRP A 151 -0.55 -28.47 0.15
N HIS A 152 -1.75 -29.04 0.02
CA HIS A 152 -2.03 -30.49 0.07
C HIS A 152 -1.41 -31.29 -1.09
N LYS A 153 -1.00 -30.62 -2.19
CA LYS A 153 -0.29 -31.23 -3.33
C LYS A 153 1.21 -30.93 -3.30
N GLY A 154 1.76 -30.58 -2.14
CA GLY A 154 3.17 -30.18 -2.00
C GLY A 154 3.45 -28.78 -2.56
N GLY A 155 2.46 -27.89 -2.62
CA GLY A 155 2.60 -26.55 -3.16
C GLY A 155 3.77 -25.76 -2.55
N TYR A 156 3.99 -25.85 -1.23
CA TYR A 156 5.12 -25.19 -0.57
C TYR A 156 6.48 -25.80 -0.92
N ILE A 157 6.56 -27.12 -1.10
CA ILE A 157 7.79 -27.79 -1.54
C ILE A 157 8.16 -27.29 -2.93
N LYS A 158 7.19 -27.31 -3.86
CA LYS A 158 7.38 -26.75 -5.21
C LYS A 158 7.78 -25.27 -5.15
N PHE A 159 7.15 -24.49 -4.29
CA PHE A 159 7.46 -23.06 -4.14
C PHE A 159 8.92 -22.84 -3.75
N ILE A 160 9.41 -23.52 -2.71
CA ILE A 160 10.76 -23.36 -2.18
C ILE A 160 11.82 -23.85 -3.18
N PHE A 161 11.63 -25.03 -3.76
CA PHE A 161 12.67 -25.69 -4.56
C PHE A 161 12.59 -25.39 -6.06
N LYS A 162 11.46 -24.87 -6.58
CA LYS A 162 11.27 -24.62 -8.01
C LYS A 162 10.89 -23.18 -8.32
N ASP A 163 9.84 -22.66 -7.69
CA ASP A 163 9.30 -21.35 -8.08
C ASP A 163 10.21 -20.19 -7.62
N VAL A 164 10.74 -20.24 -6.39
CA VAL A 164 11.67 -19.21 -5.87
C VAL A 164 12.98 -19.15 -6.69
N PRO A 165 13.69 -20.27 -6.96
CA PRO A 165 14.88 -20.26 -7.82
C PRO A 165 14.61 -19.70 -9.22
N ARG A 166 13.54 -20.19 -9.87
CA ARG A 166 13.11 -19.71 -11.20
C ARG A 166 12.83 -18.20 -11.21
N LEU A 167 12.22 -17.67 -10.16
CA LEU A 167 11.97 -16.22 -10.06
C LEU A 167 13.26 -15.43 -9.90
N LYS A 168 14.26 -15.95 -9.17
CA LYS A 168 15.57 -15.30 -9.01
C LYS A 168 16.37 -15.31 -10.32
N GLU A 169 16.24 -16.35 -11.14
CA GLU A 169 16.89 -16.42 -12.45
C GLU A 169 16.35 -15.36 -13.42
N LYS A 170 15.04 -15.09 -13.41
CA LYS A 170 14.42 -14.06 -14.26
C LYS A 170 14.83 -12.62 -13.91
N LEU A 171 15.55 -12.40 -12.82
CA LEU A 171 16.07 -11.08 -12.43
C LEU A 171 17.52 -10.86 -12.85
N LYS A 172 18.23 -11.92 -13.24
CA LYS A 172 19.58 -11.85 -13.79
C LYS A 172 19.50 -11.50 -15.27
#